data_AF-A0A4R4SVC6-F1
#
_entry.id   AF-A0A4R4SVC6-F1
#
_cell.length_a   1.000
_cell.length_b   1.000
_cell.length_c   1.000
_cell.angle_alpha   90.00
_cell.angle_beta   90.00
_cell.angle_gamma   90.00
#
_symmetry.space_group_name_H-M   'P 1'
#
loop_
_entity.id
_entity.type
_entity.pdbx_description
1 polymer ?
#
loop_
_entity_poly.entity_id
_entity_poly.type
_entity_poly.pdbx_seq_one_letter_code
_entity_poly.pdbx_strand_id
1 'polypeptide(L)'
;MSSPVVRLLSTSTAAAVSAFALAAPAVAAPLPADNLTGTLTTCYGGAVRSYFQTGGWGGEAGTYRTTSRCADINVRNASSFGTQACVVFVDKTNNCNYWTYLPANSGWTTVATNVRDGVNFRVRFSNLRYEYEPLIAYHAF
;
A
#
# COMPACT_ATOMS: atom_id res chain seq x y z
N MET A 1 -57.67 -64.41 -37.61
CA MET A 1 -56.39 -64.89 -37.06
C MET A 1 -55.67 -63.68 -36.49
N SER A 2 -55.68 -63.53 -35.17
CA SER A 2 -55.06 -62.40 -34.46
C SER A 2 -54.39 -62.98 -33.22
N SER A 3 -53.09 -62.79 -33.10
CA SER A 3 -52.29 -63.15 -31.91
C SER A 3 -52.20 -61.96 -30.97
N PRO A 4 -52.09 -62.23 -29.67
CA PRO A 4 -51.17 -61.45 -28.86
C PRO A 4 -50.42 -62.32 -27.85
N VAL A 5 -49.10 -62.18 -27.70
CA VAL A 5 -48.43 -62.47 -26.41
C VAL A 5 -47.21 -61.57 -26.22
N VAL A 6 -47.36 -60.68 -25.22
CA VAL A 6 -46.48 -60.37 -24.07
C VAL A 6 -44.96 -60.39 -24.28
N ARG A 7 -44.34 -59.23 -24.03
CA ARG A 7 -42.94 -59.10 -23.60
C ARG A 7 -42.91 -58.72 -22.12
N LEU A 8 -42.39 -59.62 -21.28
CA LEU A 8 -41.96 -59.35 -19.91
C LEU A 8 -40.44 -59.20 -19.93
N LEU A 9 -39.94 -58.03 -19.52
CA LEU A 9 -38.52 -57.79 -19.27
C LEU A 9 -38.25 -57.86 -17.76
N SER A 10 -37.11 -58.48 -17.46
CA SER A 10 -36.65 -58.85 -16.14
C SER A 10 -35.92 -57.72 -15.39
N THR A 11 -35.95 -57.86 -14.06
CA THR A 11 -34.85 -57.66 -13.09
C THR A 11 -34.39 -56.27 -12.61
N SER A 12 -34.58 -56.12 -11.29
CA SER A 12 -33.59 -55.72 -10.27
C SER A 12 -33.54 -54.27 -9.80
N THR A 13 -33.94 -54.13 -8.53
CA THR A 13 -33.76 -53.02 -7.60
C THR A 13 -32.31 -52.55 -7.49
N ALA A 14 -32.09 -51.24 -7.56
CA ALA A 14 -30.89 -50.57 -7.05
C ALA A 14 -31.30 -49.28 -6.32
N ALA A 15 -31.16 -49.31 -5.00
CA ALA A 15 -31.13 -48.12 -4.16
C ALA A 15 -29.69 -47.57 -4.17
N ALA A 16 -29.50 -46.27 -4.41
CA ALA A 16 -28.25 -45.58 -4.09
C ALA A 16 -28.47 -44.07 -3.92
N VAL A 17 -28.51 -43.70 -2.64
CA VAL A 17 -28.31 -42.40 -1.97
C VAL A 17 -27.60 -41.34 -2.82
N SER A 18 -28.29 -40.22 -3.08
CA SER A 18 -27.67 -38.98 -3.57
C SER A 18 -26.82 -38.36 -2.46
N ALA A 19 -25.50 -38.49 -2.58
CA ALA A 19 -24.54 -37.84 -1.70
C ALA A 19 -24.57 -36.32 -1.91
N PHE A 20 -24.89 -35.58 -0.84
CA PHE A 20 -24.64 -34.14 -0.74
C PHE A 20 -23.14 -33.89 -0.92
N ALA A 21 -22.78 -33.17 -1.98
CA ALA A 21 -21.43 -32.65 -2.15
C ALA A 21 -21.14 -31.63 -1.04
N LEU A 22 -20.28 -32.01 -0.10
CA LEU A 22 -19.70 -31.13 0.90
C LEU A 22 -18.92 -30.03 0.18
N ALA A 23 -19.42 -28.80 0.25
CA ALA A 23 -18.66 -27.60 -0.08
C ALA A 23 -17.44 -27.55 0.83
N ALA A 24 -16.25 -27.79 0.27
CA ALA A 24 -15.00 -27.51 0.96
C ALA A 24 -14.86 -26.00 1.14
N PRO A 25 -14.57 -25.49 2.35
CA PRO A 25 -14.19 -24.10 2.50
C PRO A 25 -12.83 -23.92 1.83
N ALA A 26 -12.77 -23.01 0.84
CA ALA A 26 -11.52 -22.50 0.33
C ALA A 26 -10.81 -21.78 1.49
N VAL A 27 -9.88 -22.48 2.14
CA VAL A 27 -8.94 -21.89 3.09
C VAL A 27 -8.07 -20.92 2.29
N ALA A 28 -8.34 -19.62 2.44
CA ALA A 28 -7.41 -18.59 2.02
C ALA A 28 -6.09 -18.84 2.76
N ALA A 29 -5.04 -19.20 2.03
CA ALA A 29 -3.72 -19.33 2.60
C ALA A 29 -3.32 -17.98 3.22
N PRO A 30 -2.92 -17.93 4.50
CA PRO A 30 -2.38 -16.70 5.07
C PRO A 30 -1.10 -16.35 4.30
N LEU A 31 -1.07 -15.14 3.73
CA LEU A 31 0.17 -14.52 3.27
C LEU A 31 1.17 -14.52 4.45
N PRO A 32 2.46 -14.84 4.23
CA PRO A 32 3.41 -14.94 5.33
C PRO A 32 3.55 -13.58 6.02
N ALA A 33 3.02 -13.48 7.24
CA ALA A 33 3.05 -12.28 8.08
C ALA A 33 4.43 -12.07 8.76
N ASP A 34 5.39 -12.96 8.53
CA ASP A 34 6.63 -13.06 9.33
C ASP A 34 7.79 -12.15 8.88
N ASN A 35 7.65 -11.37 7.81
CA ASN A 35 8.74 -10.50 7.33
C ASN A 35 8.38 -9.02 7.21
N LEU A 36 7.17 -8.61 7.58
CA LEU A 36 6.74 -7.22 7.52
C LEU A 36 7.58 -6.32 8.44
N THR A 37 7.91 -6.79 9.65
CA THR A 37 8.75 -6.07 10.61
C THR A 37 10.20 -5.90 10.14
N GLY A 38 10.77 -6.90 9.47
CA GLY A 38 12.11 -6.84 8.87
C GLY A 38 12.18 -5.87 7.69
N THR A 39 11.18 -5.92 6.80
CA THR A 39 11.05 -4.99 5.66
C THR A 39 10.82 -3.56 6.12
N LEU A 40 10.00 -3.32 7.15
CA LEU A 40 9.80 -1.97 7.70
C LEU A 40 11.04 -1.45 8.43
N THR A 41 11.79 -2.32 9.10
CA THR A 41 13.08 -1.95 9.73
C THR A 41 14.12 -1.53 8.70
N THR A 42 14.24 -2.29 7.60
CA THR A 42 15.15 -1.95 6.50
C THR A 42 14.71 -0.70 5.74
N CYS A 43 13.41 -0.50 5.56
CA CYS A 43 12.82 0.69 4.95
C CYS A 43 13.10 1.95 5.80
N TYR A 44 12.60 2.00 7.04
CA TYR A 44 12.72 3.18 7.89
C TYR A 44 14.13 3.39 8.46
N GLY A 45 14.95 2.33 8.55
CA GLY A 45 16.35 2.44 8.95
C GLY A 45 17.22 3.22 7.96
N GLY A 46 16.81 3.29 6.68
CA GLY A 46 17.46 4.08 5.64
C GLY A 46 16.94 5.53 5.51
N ALA A 47 16.15 6.00 6.48
CA ALA A 47 15.46 7.28 6.37
C ALA A 47 16.41 8.48 6.22
N VAL A 48 16.10 9.36 5.27
CA VAL A 48 16.81 10.61 5.05
C VAL A 48 16.10 11.75 5.80
N ARG A 49 16.86 12.62 6.46
CA ARG A 49 16.32 13.81 7.13
C ARG A 49 16.37 15.03 6.22
N SER A 50 15.26 15.76 6.11
CA SER A 50 15.22 17.13 5.61
C SER A 50 15.00 18.13 6.73
N TYR A 51 15.65 19.28 6.64
CA TYR A 51 15.57 20.35 7.61
C TYR A 51 15.53 21.70 6.92
N PHE A 52 14.53 22.50 7.26
CA PHE A 52 14.40 23.88 6.84
C PHE A 52 14.42 24.73 8.11
N GLN A 53 15.34 25.69 8.19
CA GLN A 53 15.53 26.54 9.38
C GLN A 53 14.23 27.23 9.81
N THR A 54 13.40 27.57 8.83
CA THR A 54 12.05 28.08 9.01
C THR A 54 11.12 27.29 8.11
N GLY A 55 10.00 26.82 8.64
CA GLY A 55 9.00 26.10 7.86
C GLY A 55 8.34 26.98 6.82
N GLY A 56 8.18 28.27 7.10
CA GLY A 56 7.63 29.26 6.18
C GLY A 56 6.29 28.79 5.62
N TRP A 57 6.11 28.96 4.30
CA TRP A 57 4.96 28.40 3.57
C TRP A 57 5.17 26.94 3.11
N GLY A 58 6.30 26.33 3.45
CA GLY A 58 6.72 25.01 2.99
C GLY A 58 8.12 25.03 2.37
N GLY A 59 8.44 23.98 1.63
CA GLY A 59 9.75 23.77 1.01
C GLY A 59 9.78 22.51 0.16
N GLU A 60 10.91 22.22 -0.49
CA GLU A 60 11.10 20.98 -1.25
C GLU A 60 12.33 20.23 -0.76
N ALA A 61 12.18 18.91 -0.55
CA ALA A 61 13.24 18.01 -0.14
C ALA A 61 13.52 16.99 -1.28
N GLY A 62 14.79 16.79 -1.61
CA GLY A 62 15.22 15.94 -2.71
C GLY A 62 16.14 16.69 -3.68
N THR A 63 16.35 16.20 -4.91
CA THR A 63 15.76 14.99 -5.51
C THR A 63 16.29 13.70 -4.89
N TYR A 64 15.40 12.72 -4.68
CA TYR A 64 15.68 11.38 -4.19
C TYR A 64 15.39 10.33 -5.27
N ARG A 65 15.87 9.10 -5.08
CA ARG A 65 15.63 7.97 -5.98
C ARG A 65 15.11 6.77 -5.20
N THR A 66 13.95 6.24 -5.58
CA THR A 66 13.35 5.06 -4.95
C THR A 66 14.22 3.83 -5.09
N THR A 67 14.13 2.94 -4.10
CA THR A 67 14.88 1.69 -4.03
C THR A 67 13.97 0.56 -3.61
N SER A 68 14.41 -0.68 -3.81
CA SER A 68 13.67 -1.88 -3.39
C SER A 68 13.55 -2.04 -1.87
N ARG A 69 13.98 -1.05 -1.06
CA ARG A 69 13.90 -1.06 0.41
C ARG A 69 12.49 -0.76 0.90
N CYS A 70 11.77 0.09 0.20
CA CYS A 70 10.40 0.46 0.53
C CYS A 70 9.53 0.33 -0.72
N ALA A 71 8.41 -0.38 -0.64
CA ALA A 71 7.43 -0.40 -1.73
C ALA A 71 6.75 0.97 -1.93
N ASP A 72 6.78 1.81 -0.90
CA ASP A 72 6.08 3.07 -0.80
C ASP A 72 7.02 4.20 -0.35
N ILE A 73 6.64 5.44 -0.66
CA ILE A 73 7.29 6.63 -0.11
C ILE A 73 6.56 7.01 1.17
N ASN A 74 7.30 6.98 2.28
CA ASN A 74 6.79 7.28 3.61
C ASN A 74 7.48 8.52 4.17
N VAL A 75 6.71 9.40 4.78
CA VAL A 75 7.20 10.63 5.40
C VAL A 75 6.77 10.69 6.85
N ARG A 76 7.69 11.10 7.71
CA ARG A 76 7.42 11.38 9.12
C ARG A 76 7.66 12.87 9.39
N ASN A 77 6.65 13.56 9.93
CA ASN A 77 6.79 14.94 10.35
C ASN A 77 7.32 15.01 11.79
N ALA A 78 8.48 15.63 11.97
CA ALA A 78 9.11 15.85 13.27
C ALA A 78 9.13 17.34 13.66
N SER A 79 8.40 18.19 12.93
CA SER A 79 8.20 19.59 13.32
C SER A 79 7.11 19.73 14.38
N SER A 80 7.11 20.88 15.07
CA SER A 80 6.14 21.24 16.10
C SER A 80 4.74 21.59 15.56
N PHE A 81 4.57 21.65 14.24
CA PHE A 81 3.33 22.02 13.56
C PHE A 81 2.93 21.00 12.49
N GLY A 82 1.68 21.05 12.03
CA GLY A 82 1.19 20.20 10.96
C GLY A 82 1.55 20.78 9.58
N THR A 83 1.96 19.92 8.65
CA THR A 83 2.29 20.30 7.27
C THR A 83 1.55 19.39 6.29
N GLN A 84 1.36 19.82 5.06
CA GLN A 84 1.02 18.93 3.97
C GLN A 84 2.31 18.50 3.27
N ALA A 85 2.35 17.26 2.78
CA ALA A 85 3.42 16.73 1.96
C ALA A 85 2.85 16.17 0.66
N CYS A 86 3.61 16.32 -0.41
CA CYS A 86 3.26 15.80 -1.72
C CYS A 86 4.49 15.30 -2.45
N VAL A 87 4.37 14.13 -3.07
CA VAL A 87 5.41 13.60 -3.96
C VAL A 87 5.25 14.20 -5.35
N VAL A 88 6.38 14.68 -5.91
CA VAL A 88 6.49 15.07 -7.31
C VAL A 88 7.46 14.12 -8.00
N PHE A 89 6.96 13.35 -8.96
CA PHE A 89 7.77 12.46 -9.79
C PHE A 89 8.46 13.26 -10.90
N VAL A 90 9.70 13.69 -10.63
CA VAL A 90 10.41 14.71 -11.43
C VAL A 90 10.61 14.30 -12.89
N ASP A 91 10.72 12.99 -13.16
CA ASP A 91 10.90 12.45 -14.51
C ASP A 91 9.62 12.45 -15.36
N LYS A 92 8.46 12.74 -14.73
CA LYS A 92 7.15 12.68 -15.38
C LYS A 92 6.46 14.04 -15.41
N THR A 93 6.54 14.78 -14.31
CA THR A 93 5.83 16.05 -14.16
C THR A 93 6.45 16.89 -13.06
N ASN A 94 6.17 18.20 -13.10
CA ASN A 94 6.47 19.12 -12.01
C ASN A 94 5.30 19.29 -11.03
N ASN A 95 4.18 18.61 -11.30
CA ASN A 95 2.96 18.71 -10.53
C ASN A 95 3.00 17.82 -9.29
N CYS A 96 2.32 18.29 -8.25
CA CYS A 96 2.02 17.49 -7.09
C CYS A 96 1.10 16.31 -7.50
N ASN A 97 1.44 15.09 -7.08
CA ASN A 97 0.58 13.93 -7.26
C ASN A 97 -0.70 14.06 -6.41
N TYR A 98 -0.53 14.09 -5.08
CA TYR A 98 -1.61 14.32 -4.12
C TYR A 98 -1.05 14.89 -2.81
N TRP A 99 -1.82 15.75 -2.15
CA TRP A 99 -1.46 16.35 -0.88
C TRP A 99 -1.94 15.50 0.30
N THR A 100 -1.01 15.04 1.11
CA THR A 100 -1.29 14.30 2.34
C THR A 100 -0.97 15.16 3.55
N TYR A 101 -1.93 15.30 4.47
CA TYR A 101 -1.71 16.02 5.73
C TYR A 101 -0.87 15.17 6.69
N LEU A 102 0.16 15.79 7.26
CA LEU A 102 1.05 15.22 8.27
C LEU A 102 0.87 16.01 9.57
N PRO A 103 0.27 15.42 10.62
CA PRO A 103 0.15 16.07 11.91
C PRO A 103 1.51 16.47 12.49
N ALA A 104 1.51 17.42 13.42
CA ALA A 104 2.70 17.78 14.19
C ALA A 104 3.26 16.55 14.93
N ASN A 105 4.58 16.39 14.94
CA ASN A 105 5.27 15.28 15.61
C ASN A 105 4.65 13.89 15.32
N SER A 106 4.24 13.64 14.09
CA SER A 106 3.56 12.40 13.71
C SER A 106 4.52 11.21 13.57
N GLY A 107 3.94 10.01 13.47
CA GLY A 107 4.62 8.83 12.96
C GLY A 107 4.82 8.85 11.44
N TRP A 108 5.28 7.73 10.90
CA TRP A 108 5.38 7.50 9.47
C TRP A 108 4.00 7.50 8.81
N THR A 109 3.86 8.24 7.72
CA THR A 109 2.66 8.32 6.91
C THR A 109 3.04 8.06 5.46
N THR A 110 2.29 7.19 4.80
CA THR A 110 2.50 6.90 3.38
C THR A 110 1.96 8.04 2.53
N VAL A 111 2.82 8.62 1.69
CA VAL A 111 2.46 9.77 0.83
C VAL A 111 2.37 9.39 -0.65
N ALA A 112 2.97 8.26 -1.03
CA ALA A 112 2.75 7.62 -2.34
C ALA A 112 2.95 6.11 -2.20
N THR A 113 2.05 5.32 -2.77
CA THR A 113 2.09 3.85 -2.69
C THR A 113 2.54 3.20 -3.99
N ASN A 114 3.06 1.98 -3.89
CA ASN A 114 3.45 1.11 -5.01
C ASN A 114 4.36 1.83 -6.02
N VAL A 115 5.34 2.57 -5.52
CA VAL A 115 6.25 3.33 -6.37
C VAL A 115 7.32 2.40 -6.91
N ARG A 116 7.51 2.41 -8.23
CA ARG A 116 8.52 1.57 -8.88
C ARG A 116 9.93 1.97 -8.43
N ASP A 117 10.83 1.00 -8.34
CA ASP A 117 12.24 1.24 -8.05
C ASP A 117 12.92 2.11 -9.12
N GLY A 118 13.90 2.90 -8.69
CA GLY A 118 14.73 3.72 -9.57
C GLY A 118 14.04 4.97 -10.12
N VAL A 119 12.88 5.36 -9.58
CA VAL A 119 12.14 6.57 -9.94
C VAL A 119 12.72 7.74 -9.16
N ASN A 120 12.99 8.86 -9.86
CA ASN A 120 13.40 10.08 -9.19
C ASN A 120 12.17 10.88 -8.74
N PHE A 121 12.24 11.41 -7.51
CA PHE A 121 11.15 12.19 -6.95
C PHE A 121 11.67 13.26 -5.99
N ARG A 122 10.80 14.22 -5.66
CA ARG A 122 11.01 15.14 -4.54
C ARG A 122 9.75 15.19 -3.68
N VAL A 123 9.91 15.57 -2.42
CA VAL A 123 8.80 15.80 -1.49
C VAL A 123 8.63 17.30 -1.34
N ARG A 124 7.49 17.81 -1.79
CA ARG A 124 7.07 19.20 -1.61
C ARG A 124 6.21 19.31 -0.36
N PHE A 125 6.53 20.28 0.47
CA PHE A 125 5.78 20.64 1.66
C PHE A 125 4.98 21.92 1.42
N SER A 126 3.83 22.01 2.08
CA SER A 126 2.98 23.19 2.09
C SER A 126 2.36 23.37 3.47
N ASN A 127 2.48 24.58 4.03
CA ASN A 127 1.92 24.93 5.32
C ASN A 127 0.68 25.79 5.13
N LEU A 128 -0.30 25.65 6.03
CA LEU A 128 -1.53 26.45 6.01
C LEU A 128 -1.28 27.92 6.40
N ARG A 129 -0.17 28.20 7.08
CA ARG A 129 0.27 29.51 7.53
C ARG A 129 1.79 29.57 7.51
N TYR A 130 2.34 30.77 7.61
CA TYR A 130 3.77 30.94 7.79
C TYR A 130 4.20 30.42 9.17
N GLU A 131 5.07 29.42 9.20
CA GLU A 131 5.62 28.84 10.43
C GLU A 131 7.05 29.35 10.65
N TYR A 132 7.32 29.91 11.83
CA TYR A 132 8.65 30.42 12.19
C TYR A 132 9.57 29.29 12.68
N GLU A 133 8.95 28.23 13.20
CA GLU A 133 9.59 27.03 13.67
C GLU A 133 10.19 26.22 12.50
N PRO A 134 11.25 25.45 12.72
CA PRO A 134 11.86 24.64 11.67
C PRO A 134 10.92 23.55 11.16
N LEU A 135 10.89 23.35 9.83
CA LEU A 135 10.28 22.15 9.23
C LEU A 135 11.30 21.01 9.26
N ILE A 136 10.95 19.93 9.94
CA ILE A 136 11.78 18.73 10.08
C ILE A 136 10.97 17.55 9.61
N ALA A 137 11.48 16.83 8.61
CA ALA A 137 10.83 15.64 8.11
C ALA A 137 11.85 14.53 7.83
N TYR A 138 11.40 13.28 7.94
CA TYR A 138 12.15 12.10 7.56
C TYR A 138 11.46 11.39 6.41
N HIS A 139 12.24 10.84 5.49
CA HIS A 139 11.77 10.24 4.24
C HIS A 139 12.33 8.84 4.10
N ALA A 140 11.48 7.85 3.86
CA ALA A 140 11.86 6.46 3.58
C ALA A 140 11.24 5.99 2.26
N PHE A 141 12.06 5.41 1.38
CA PHE A 141 11.75 5.11 -0.02
C PHE A 141 12.80 4.19 -0.67
#